data_AF-A0A976H0K8-F1
#
_entry.id   AF-A0A976H0K8-F1
#
_cell.length_a   1.000
_cell.length_b   1.000
_cell.length_c   1.000
_cell.angle_alpha   90.00
_cell.angle_beta   90.00
_cell.angle_gamma   90.00
#
_symmetry.space_group_name_H-M   'P 1'
#
loop_
_entity.id
_entity.type
_entity.pdbx_description
1 polymer ?
#
loop_
_entity_poly.entity_id
_entity_poly.type
_entity_poly.pdbx_seq_one_letter_code
_entity_poly.pdbx_strand_id
1 'polypeptide(L)' 'MNSPKLMIDNQGLLNNFAVEPKMYVDSTVSTGFTKYAEKVNGRFAMIGFVSLLATEILTGQSLLSFLKDALG' A
#
# COMPACT_ATOMS: atom_id res chain seq x y z
N MET A 1 -20.27 -8.03 21.43
CA MET A 1 -19.85 -9.27 22.13
C MET A 1 -20.40 -10.44 21.34
N ASN A 2 -19.58 -11.09 20.51
CA ASN A 2 -20.00 -12.30 19.80
C ASN A 2 -19.73 -13.50 20.70
N SER A 3 -20.75 -13.98 21.39
CA SER A 3 -20.68 -15.24 22.11
C SER A 3 -20.66 -16.38 21.09
N PRO A 4 -19.69 -17.31 21.12
CA PRO A 4 -19.76 -18.49 20.27
C PRO A 4 -21.03 -19.26 20.66
N LYS A 5 -21.98 -19.34 19.73
CA LYS A 5 -23.22 -20.09 19.95
C LYS A 5 -22.86 -21.57 19.90
N LEU A 6 -22.60 -22.14 21.08
CA LEU A 6 -22.47 -23.58 21.29
C LEU A 6 -23.83 -24.20 20.97
N MET A 7 -23.99 -24.74 19.75
CA MET A 7 -25.17 -25.50 19.37
C MET A 7 -24.99 -26.94 19.86
N ILE A 8 -25.95 -27.41 20.66
CA ILE A 8 -26.07 -28.81 21.07
C ILE A 8 -26.62 -29.55 19.85
N ASP A 9 -25.95 -30.61 19.39
CA ASP A 9 -26.48 -31.43 18.30
C ASP A 9 -27.68 -32.27 18.76
N ASN A 10 -28.36 -32.92 17.81
CA ASN A 10 -29.49 -33.81 18.11
C ASN A 10 -29.06 -35.08 18.87
N GLN A 11 -27.78 -35.24 19.22
CA GLN A 11 -27.23 -36.33 20.04
C GLN A 11 -26.81 -35.83 21.43
N GLY A 12 -27.10 -34.57 21.77
CA GLY A 12 -26.77 -33.99 23.09
C GLY A 12 -25.30 -33.65 23.26
N LEU A 13 -24.48 -33.73 22.20
CA LEU A 13 -23.07 -33.38 22.23
C LEU A 13 -22.86 -31.91 21.88
N LEU A 14 -21.89 -31.30 22.55
CA LEU A 14 -21.53 -29.91 22.34
C LEU A 14 -20.56 -29.80 21.16
N ASN A 15 -20.98 -29.11 20.10
CA ASN A 15 -20.08 -28.77 19.00
C ASN A 15 -19.22 -27.55 19.37
N ASN A 16 -18.12 -27.80 20.05
CA ASN A 16 -17.10 -26.79 20.33
C ASN A 16 -16.15 -26.64 19.12
N PHE A 17 -16.68 -26.12 18.01
CA PHE A 17 -15.84 -25.77 16.86
C PHE A 17 -14.86 -24.68 17.28
N ALA A 18 -13.56 -24.90 17.01
CA ALA A 18 -12.54 -23.88 17.24
C ALA A 18 -12.86 -22.65 16.39
N VAL A 19 -13.19 -21.53 17.05
CA VAL A 19 -13.38 -20.25 16.36
C VAL A 19 -12.01 -19.77 15.90
N GLU A 20 -11.82 -19.62 14.60
CA GLU A 20 -10.54 -19.20 14.06
C GLU A 20 -10.13 -17.84 14.63
N PRO A 21 -8.92 -17.71 15.20
CA PRO A 21 -8.42 -16.42 15.62
C PRO A 21 -8.22 -15.56 14.37
N LYS A 22 -8.95 -14.44 14.27
CA LYS A 22 -8.68 -13.45 13.23
C LYS A 22 -7.26 -12.90 13.40
N MET A 23 -6.44 -13.08 12.37
CA MET A 23 -5.08 -12.55 12.34
C MET A 23 -5.16 -11.01 12.32
N TYR A 24 -4.67 -10.34 13.37
CA TYR A 24 -4.57 -8.88 13.40
C TYR A 24 -3.20 -8.48 12.85
N VAL A 25 -3.20 -7.81 11.71
CA VAL A 25 -1.98 -7.18 11.19
C VAL A 25 -1.78 -5.89 11.96
N ASP A 26 -0.84 -5.89 12.91
CA ASP A 26 -0.39 -4.68 13.55
C ASP A 26 0.40 -3.83 12.53
N SER A 27 -0.08 -2.64 12.25
CA SER A 27 0.46 -1.72 11.25
C SER A 27 1.39 -0.67 11.85
N THR A 28 1.64 -0.73 13.16
CA THR A 28 2.28 0.35 13.93
C THR A 28 3.80 0.27 14.01
N VAL A 29 4.43 -0.86 13.66
CA VAL A 29 5.89 -0.97 13.64
C VAL A 29 6.38 -1.26 12.22
N SER A 30 6.62 -0.19 11.47
CA SER A 30 7.42 -0.28 10.24
C SER A 30 8.27 0.97 10.09
N THR A 31 9.47 0.91 10.64
CA THR A 31 10.54 1.87 10.36
C THR A 31 10.86 1.87 8.86
N GLY A 32 10.74 3.03 8.22
CA GLY A 32 11.22 3.27 6.85
C GLY A 32 10.17 3.10 5.75
N PHE A 33 9.84 1.86 5.38
CA PHE A 33 9.01 1.54 4.20
C PHE A 33 7.57 1.17 4.58
N THR A 34 6.81 2.16 5.03
CA THR A 34 5.37 1.96 5.29
C THR A 34 4.57 1.97 3.98
N LYS A 35 3.46 1.21 3.92
CA LYS A 35 2.52 1.27 2.78
C LYS A 35 2.03 2.68 2.45
N TYR A 36 2.02 3.57 3.45
CA TYR A 36 1.68 4.98 3.25
C TYR A 36 2.80 5.72 2.50
N ALA A 37 4.05 5.58 2.95
CA ALA A 37 5.21 6.18 2.29
C ALA A 37 5.35 5.70 0.84
N GLU A 38 5.17 4.41 0.57
CA GLU A 38 5.19 3.86 -0.80
C GLU A 38 4.12 4.49 -1.70
N LYS A 39 2.89 4.62 -1.19
CA LYS A 39 1.79 5.25 -1.94
C LYS A 39 2.05 6.72 -2.23
N VAL A 40 2.61 7.44 -1.26
CA VAL A 40 2.91 8.87 -1.40
C VAL A 40 4.06 9.09 -2.38
N ASN A 41 5.16 8.33 -2.22
CA ASN A 41 6.31 8.39 -3.13
C ASN A 41 5.91 8.00 -4.55
N GLY A 42 5.07 6.98 -4.72
CA GLY A 42 4.54 6.57 -6.02
C GLY A 42 3.73 7.68 -6.71
N ARG A 43 2.90 8.43 -5.98
CA ARG A 43 2.15 9.57 -6.54
C ARG A 43 3.07 10.70 -6.97
N PHE A 44 4.07 11.04 -6.15
CA PHE A 44 5.06 12.05 -6.51
C PHE A 44 5.83 11.64 -7.77
N ALA A 45 6.22 10.37 -7.90
CA ALA A 45 6.87 9.87 -9.10
C ALA A 45 5.98 9.97 -10.34
N MET A 46 4.69 9.61 -10.23
CA MET A 46 3.73 9.75 -11.35
C MET A 46 3.57 11.20 -11.80
N ILE A 47 3.44 12.14 -10.85
CA ILE A 47 3.33 13.56 -11.16
C ILE A 47 4.63 14.06 -11.80
N GLY A 48 5.79 13.73 -11.21
CA GLY A 48 7.09 14.11 -11.75
C GLY A 48 7.28 13.62 -13.18
N PHE A 49 6.92 12.38 -13.47
CA PHE A 49 7.00 11.81 -14.82
C PHE A 49 6.11 12.55 -15.82
N VAL A 50 4.84 12.81 -15.46
CA VAL A 50 3.92 13.55 -16.34
C VAL A 50 4.38 14.99 -16.56
N SER A 51 4.86 15.66 -15.51
CA SER A 51 5.43 17.00 -15.62
C SER A 51 6.64 17.02 -16.56
N LEU A 52 7.51 16.02 -16.48
CA LEU A 52 8.67 15.91 -17.38
C LEU A 52 8.27 15.75 -18.84
N LEU A 53 7.28 14.88 -19.12
CA LEU A 53 6.74 14.74 -20.48
C LEU A 53 6.11 16.05 -20.97
N ALA A 54 5.35 16.74 -20.13
CA ALA A 54 4.75 18.02 -20.48
C ALA A 54 5.83 19.09 -20.79
N THR A 55 6.87 19.16 -19.97
CA THR A 55 8.00 20.08 -20.18
C THR A 55 8.76 19.74 -21.46
N GLU A 56 8.97 18.46 -21.79
CA GLU A 56 9.63 18.06 -23.03
C GLU A 56 8.84 18.54 -24.27
N ILE A 57 7.51 18.41 -24.25
CA ILE A 57 6.64 18.88 -25.34
C ILE A 57 6.69 20.40 -25.50
N LEU A 58 6.67 21.14 -24.39
CA LEU A 58 6.65 22.61 -24.41
C LEU A 58 8.00 23.22 -24.80
N THR A 59 9.10 22.62 -24.33
CA THR A 59 10.44 23.18 -24.47
C THR A 59 11.20 22.61 -25.67
N GLY A 60 10.77 21.44 -26.19
CA GLY A 60 11.45 20.73 -27.28
C GLY A 60 12.85 20.20 -26.91
N GLN A 61 13.26 20.34 -25.65
CA GLN A 61 14.52 19.87 -25.11
C GLN A 61 14.23 18.74 -24.12
N SER A 62 14.81 17.56 -24.37
CA SER A 62 14.70 16.43 -23.46
C SER A 62 15.46 16.69 -22.16
N LEU A 63 15.07 15.99 -21.09
CA LEU A 63 15.67 16.04 -19.76
C LEU A 63 17.20 15.85 -19.76
N LEU A 64 17.71 15.03 -20.69
CA LEU A 64 19.14 14.81 -20.90
C LEU A 64 19.87 16.06 -21.40
N SER A 65 19.23 16.91 -22.21
CA SER A 65 19.79 18.19 -22.63
C SER A 65 19.94 19.11 -21.43
N PHE A 66 18.90 19.21 -20.61
CA PHE A 66 18.93 20.04 -19.40
C PHE A 66 19.99 19.55 -18.40
N LEU A 67 20.12 18.24 -18.23
CA LEU A 67 21.14 17.67 -17.35
C LEU A 67 22.56 17.90 -17.89
N LYS A 68 22.76 17.79 -19.21
CA LYS A 68 24.03 18.11 -19.86
C LYS A 68 24.39 19.59 -19.67
N ASP A 69 23.44 20.48 -19.90
CA ASP A 69 23.64 21.93 -19.73
C ASP A 69 23.92 22.30 -18.26
N ALA A 70 23.35 21.56 -17.31
CA ALA A 70 23.55 21.76 -15.88
C ALA A 70 24.84 21.13 -15.34
N LEU A 71 25.34 20.04 -15.94
CA LEU A 71 26.54 19.33 -15.49
C LEU A 71 27.82 19.80 -16.22
N GLY A 72 27.69 20.43 -17.39
CA GLY A 72 28.80 20.89 -18.23
C GLY A 72 29.33 19.81 -19.16
#